data_AF-A0A2V8R660-F1
#
_entry.id   AF-A0A2V8R660-F1
#
_cell.length_a   1.000
_cell.length_b   1.000
_cell.length_c   1.000
_cell.angle_alpha   90.00
_cell.angle_beta   90.00
_cell.angle_gamma   90.00
#
_symmetry.space_group_name_H-M   'P 1'
#
loop_
_entity.id
_entity.type
_entity.pdbx_description
1 polymer ?
#
loop_
_entity_poly.entity_id
_entity_poly.type
_entity_poly.pdbx_seq_one_letter_code
_entity_poly.pdbx_strand_id
1 'polypeptide(L)'
;PAGVGAVLTWTAGGVKRTRLRTSGGSYLASHDPREILGAGRGGKIESVEIRWPSGKVDRLANPPMNTYVRVVEGEGIAKGAGVGAK
;
A
#
# COMPACT_ATOMS: atom_id res chain seq x y z
N PRO A 1 11.67 -8.10 5.97
CA PRO A 1 10.28 -7.89 6.43
C PRO A 1 9.47 -7.06 5.41
N ALA A 2 8.45 -7.65 4.78
CA ALA A 2 7.67 -7.05 3.70
C ALA A 2 6.40 -6.30 4.16
N GLY A 3 6.48 -5.59 5.30
CA GLY A 3 5.33 -4.85 5.85
C GLY A 3 4.15 -5.73 6.33
N VAL A 4 4.41 -6.99 6.67
CA VAL A 4 3.39 -7.92 7.20
C VAL A 4 2.80 -7.35 8.49
N GLY A 5 1.48 -7.40 8.61
CA GLY A 5 0.71 -6.84 9.74
C GLY A 5 0.32 -5.38 9.57
N ALA A 6 0.77 -4.69 8.50
CA ALA A 6 0.34 -3.33 8.22
C ALA A 6 -1.13 -3.29 7.78
N VAL A 7 -1.89 -2.31 8.25
CA VAL A 7 -3.27 -2.07 7.84
C VAL A 7 -3.28 -0.89 6.86
N LEU A 8 -3.66 -1.16 5.62
CA LEU A 8 -3.82 -0.15 4.58
C LEU A 8 -5.28 0.29 4.53
N THR A 9 -5.50 1.59 4.60
CA THR A 9 -6.82 2.20 4.47
C THR A 9 -6.76 3.26 3.38
N TRP A 10 -7.60 3.18 2.35
CA TRP A 10 -7.61 4.18 1.29
C TRP A 10 -9.01 4.64 0.94
N THR A 11 -9.12 5.90 0.53
CA THR A 11 -10.38 6.51 0.09
C THR A 11 -10.30 6.79 -1.40
N ALA A 12 -11.29 6.32 -2.14
CA ALA A 12 -11.40 6.56 -3.57
C ALA A 12 -12.87 6.77 -3.97
N GLY A 13 -13.17 7.95 -4.53
CA GLY A 13 -14.53 8.34 -4.92
C GLY A 13 -15.48 8.37 -3.72
N GLY A 14 -15.04 8.92 -2.59
CA GLY A 14 -15.81 8.96 -1.34
C GLY A 14 -15.98 7.60 -0.62
N VAL A 15 -15.46 6.50 -1.17
CA VAL A 15 -15.55 5.18 -0.55
C VAL A 15 -14.24 4.82 0.13
N LYS A 16 -14.30 4.62 1.45
CA LYS A 16 -13.18 4.17 2.28
C LYS A 16 -13.10 2.64 2.27
N ARG A 17 -11.91 2.10 2.02
CA ARG A 17 -11.60 0.67 2.02
C ARG A 17 -10.43 0.40 2.95
N THR A 18 -10.41 -0.78 3.54
CA THR A 18 -9.34 -1.21 4.45
C THR A 18 -8.90 -2.63 4.09
N ARG A 19 -7.60 -2.89 4.15
CA ARG A 19 -7.01 -4.20 3.91
C ARG A 19 -5.83 -4.43 4.85
N LEU A 20 -5.80 -5.59 5.49
CA LEU A 20 -4.66 -6.04 6.27
C LEU A 20 -3.65 -6.71 5.34
N ARG A 21 -2.39 -6.28 5.40
CA ARG A 21 -1.29 -6.95 4.72
C ARG A 21 -0.92 -8.21 5.50
N THR A 22 -1.32 -9.37 4.98
CA THR A 22 -0.97 -10.67 5.57
C THR A 22 0.29 -11.23 4.92
N SER A 23 1.06 -12.03 5.66
CA SER A 23 2.03 -12.96 5.06
C SER A 23 1.24 -14.10 4.45
N GLY A 24 1.53 -14.49 3.20
CA GLY A 24 0.83 -15.55 2.48
C GLY A 24 0.53 -16.77 3.36
N GLY A 25 -0.74 -17.16 3.43
CA GLY A 25 -1.26 -18.10 4.42
C GLY A 25 -1.21 -19.58 4.03
N SER A 26 -0.18 -20.03 3.30
CA SER A 26 -0.05 -21.44 2.91
C SER A 26 1.40 -21.91 2.97
N TYR A 27 1.62 -23.15 3.42
CA TYR A 27 2.95 -23.76 3.54
C TYR A 27 3.67 -23.72 2.17
N LEU A 28 4.91 -23.18 2.15
CA LEU A 28 5.73 -22.96 0.95
C LEU A 28 5.18 -21.97 -0.10
N ALA A 29 4.12 -21.20 0.20
CA ALA A 29 3.62 -20.17 -0.72
C ALA A 29 4.40 -18.85 -0.56
N SER A 30 5.13 -18.46 -1.61
CA SER A 30 5.71 -17.11 -1.72
C SER A 30 4.75 -16.22 -2.53
N HIS A 31 3.91 -15.44 -1.86
CA HIS A 31 3.00 -14.49 -2.51
C HIS A 31 3.73 -13.17 -2.87
N ASP A 32 3.31 -12.51 -3.95
CA ASP A 32 3.85 -11.20 -4.33
C ASP A 32 3.67 -10.17 -3.18
N PRO A 33 4.74 -9.44 -2.78
CA PRO A 33 4.71 -8.42 -1.72
C PRO A 33 3.79 -7.22 -2.02
N ARG A 34 3.37 -7.04 -3.27
CA ARG A 34 2.62 -5.87 -3.74
C ARG A 34 1.17 -5.92 -3.30
N GLU A 35 0.64 -4.75 -2.95
CA GLU A 35 -0.78 -4.52 -2.71
C GLU A 35 -1.35 -3.63 -3.81
N ILE A 36 -2.38 -4.14 -4.50
CA ILE A 36 -3.11 -3.37 -5.52
C ILE A 36 -4.27 -2.68 -4.82
N LEU A 37 -4.25 -1.34 -4.80
CA LEU A 37 -5.33 -0.52 -4.26
C LEU A 37 -6.27 -0.12 -5.39
N GLY A 38 -7.52 -0.58 -5.35
CA GLY A 38 -8.52 -0.24 -6.35
C GLY A 38 -9.08 1.17 -6.15
N ALA A 39 -9.02 2.01 -7.18
CA ALA A 39 -9.60 3.37 -7.19
C ALA A 39 -11.10 3.41 -7.52
N GLY A 40 -11.71 2.26 -7.85
CA GLY A 40 -13.12 2.18 -8.24
C GLY A 40 -13.45 3.04 -9.49
N ARG A 41 -14.72 3.39 -9.67
CA ARG A 41 -15.19 4.23 -10.78
C ARG A 41 -14.62 5.66 -10.77
N GLY A 42 -14.15 6.13 -9.61
CA GLY A 42 -13.62 7.49 -9.45
C GLY A 42 -12.22 7.69 -10.05
N GLY A 43 -11.53 6.62 -10.44
CA GLY A 43 -10.24 6.66 -11.14
C GLY A 43 -9.08 7.34 -10.38
N LYS A 44 -9.32 7.77 -9.14
CA LYS A 44 -8.36 8.51 -8.30
C LYS A 44 -8.48 8.03 -6.85
N ILE A 45 -7.33 7.92 -6.20
CA ILE A 45 -7.23 7.70 -4.76
C ILE A 45 -7.00 9.06 -4.11
N GLU A 46 -7.87 9.44 -3.19
CA GLU A 46 -7.81 10.73 -2.48
C GLU A 46 -6.77 10.65 -1.34
N SER A 47 -6.78 9.54 -0.62
CA SER A 47 -5.89 9.31 0.52
C SER A 47 -5.58 7.84 0.71
N VAL A 48 -4.37 7.56 1.19
CA VAL A 48 -3.94 6.25 1.68
C VAL A 48 -3.32 6.46 3.06
N GLU A 49 -3.82 5.75 4.06
CA GLU A 49 -3.26 5.64 5.40
C GLU A 49 -2.71 4.23 5.57
N ILE A 50 -1.47 4.12 6.05
CA ILE A 50 -0.80 2.86 6.35
C ILE A 50 -0.49 2.87 7.83
N ARG A 51 -1.14 1.98 8.59
CA ARG A 51 -0.85 1.75 10.01
C ARG A 51 0.10 0.57 10.13
N TRP A 52 1.29 0.81 10.63
CA TRP A 52 2.32 -0.20 10.81
C TRP A 52 2.13 -0.97 12.11
N PRO A 53 2.64 -2.22 12.20
CA PRO A 53 2.60 -3.00 13.44
C PRO A 53 3.33 -2.34 14.61
N SER A 54 4.30 -1.48 14.33
CA SER A 54 5.02 -0.66 15.33
C SER A 54 4.15 0.43 15.97
N GLY A 55 2.94 0.67 15.44
CA GLY A 55 2.07 1.77 15.84
C GLY A 55 2.30 3.07 15.05
N LYS A 56 3.32 3.14 14.19
CA LYS A 56 3.51 4.29 13.29
C LYS A 56 2.39 4.36 12.26
N VAL A 57 2.08 5.57 11.80
CA VAL A 57 1.07 5.81 10.77
C VAL A 57 1.65 6.71 9.69
N ASP A 58 1.69 6.21 8.45
CA ASP A 58 2.03 7.00 7.27
C ASP A 58 0.78 7.37 6.49
N ARG A 59 0.69 8.63 6.07
CA ARG A 59 -0.42 9.15 5.28
C ARG A 59 0.07 9.72 3.97
N LEU A 60 -0.54 9.28 2.88
CA LEU A 60 -0.30 9.71 1.52
C LEU A 60 -1.56 10.39 1.00
N ALA A 61 -1.44 11.65 0.61
CA ALA A 61 -2.52 12.38 -0.06
C ALA A 61 -2.27 12.36 -1.57
N ASN A 62 -3.34 12.11 -2.35
CA ASN A 62 -3.30 12.09 -3.81
C ASN A 62 -2.11 11.30 -4.40
N PRO A 63 -1.90 10.02 -4.03
CA PRO A 63 -0.81 9.23 -4.60
C PRO A 63 -0.96 9.08 -6.13
N PRO A 64 0.16 8.89 -6.85
CA PRO A 64 0.13 8.69 -8.29
C PRO A 64 -0.66 7.42 -8.63
N MET A 65 -1.61 7.56 -9.56
CA MET A 65 -2.39 6.45 -10.08
C MET A 65 -1.56 5.57 -11.03
N ASN A 66 -1.96 4.30 -11.18
CA ASN A 66 -1.35 3.32 -12.09
C ASN A 66 0.18 3.17 -11.91
N THR A 67 0.67 3.42 -10.69
CA THR A 67 2.10 3.41 -10.38
C THR A 67 2.34 2.55 -9.14
N TYR A 68 3.46 1.83 -9.15
CA TYR A 68 3.93 1.15 -7.95
C TYR A 68 4.67 2.14 -7.06
N VAL A 69 4.18 2.30 -5.84
CA VAL A 69 4.78 3.18 -4.84
C VAL A 69 5.36 2.31 -3.74
N ARG A 70 6.64 2.49 -3.44
CA ARG A 70 7.28 1.89 -2.28
C ARG A 70 7.12 2.83 -1.11
N VAL A 71 6.49 2.36 -0.03
CA VAL A 71 6.39 3.10 1.22
C VAL A 71 7.30 2.44 2.24
N VAL A 72 8.14 3.23 2.89
CA VAL A 72 8.99 2.78 4.00
C VAL A 72 8.45 3.41 5.27
N GLU A 73 8.28 2.56 6.29
CA GLU A 73 7.72 2.96 7.58
C GLU A 73 8.48 4.17 8.16
N GLY A 74 7.75 5.26 8.39
CA GLY A 74 8.30 6.50 8.97
C GLY A 74 9.11 7.36 8.01
N GLU A 75 9.31 6.92 6.77
CA GLU A 75 9.94 7.70 5.69
C GLU A 75 8.92 8.13 4.62
N GLY A 76 7.73 7.51 4.60
CA GLY A 76 6.72 7.74 3.58
C GLY A 76 7.10 7.11 2.25
N ILE A 77 6.76 7.77 1.13
CA ILE A 77 7.11 7.27 -0.21
C ILE A 77 8.63 7.31 -0.38
N ALA A 78 9.25 6.14 -0.45
CA ALA A 78 10.68 6.03 -0.72
C ALA A 78 10.96 6.62 -2.10
N LYS A 79 11.74 7.71 -2.12
CA LYS A 79 12.29 8.29 -3.36
C LYS A 79 13.35 7.34 -3.92
N GLY A 80 12.91 6.33 -4.67
CA GLY A 80 13.84 5.43 -5.36
C GLY A 80 13.30 4.01 -5.48
N ALA A 81 12.48 3.78 -6.49
CA ALA A 81 12.42 2.50 -7.21
C ALA A 81 11.56 2.70 -8.47
N GLY A 82 12.06 3.52 -9.40
CA GLY A 82 11.63 3.39 -10.78
C GLY A 82 12.02 2.00 -11.26
N VAL A 83 11.01 1.25 -11.70
CA VAL A 83 11.08 0.22 -12.75
C VAL A 83 12.39 -0.58 -12.79
N GLY A 84 12.43 -1.69 -12.05
CA GLY A 84 13.24 -2.84 -12.44
C GLY A 84 12.59 -3.52 -13.64
N ALA A 85 12.78 -2.95 -14.83
CA ALA A 85 12.64 -3.67 -16.07
C ALA A 85 13.96 -4.38 -16.33
N LYS A 86 13.97 -5.69 -16.14
CA LYS A 86 14.71 -6.63 -16.97
C LYS A 86 13.95 -7.94 -17.00
#